data_AF-A3WWM2-F1
#
_entry.id   AF-A3WWM2-F1
#
_cell.length_a   1.000
_cell.length_b   1.000
_cell.length_c   1.000
_cell.angle_alpha   90.00
_cell.angle_beta   90.00
_cell.angle_gamma   90.00
#
_symmetry.space_group_name_H-M   'P 1'
#
loop_
_entity.id
_entity.type
_entity.pdbx_description
1 polymer ?
#
loop_
_entity_poly.entity_id
_entity_poly.type
_entity_poly.pdbx_seq_one_letter_code
_entity_poly.pdbx_strand_id
1 'polypeptide(L)'
;MPEVDISERIARLCHAVAERTGDGRLRTASAILTGKHSGRKAIDDTKALEYAEGLFKAGVSQSVHRACERAAQLYAPAHQVDTMRDRLRRKLRRKLDKSEEV
;
A
#
# COMPACT_ATOMS: atom_id res chain seq x y z
N MET A 1 4.17 -15.73 38.20
CA MET A 1 2.98 -15.07 37.63
C MET A 1 3.14 -15.15 36.12
N PRO A 2 2.17 -15.66 35.35
CA PRO A 2 2.32 -15.68 33.90
C PRO A 2 2.36 -14.24 33.40
N GLU A 3 3.38 -13.91 32.60
CA GLU A 3 3.45 -12.62 31.91
C GLU A 3 2.20 -12.47 31.06
N VAL A 4 1.34 -11.52 31.43
CA VAL A 4 0.17 -11.18 30.63
C VAL A 4 0.71 -10.48 29.39
N ASP A 5 0.58 -11.12 28.24
CA ASP A 5 0.90 -10.49 26.96
C ASP A 5 0.02 -9.25 26.79
N ILE A 6 0.65 -8.09 26.96
CA ILE A 6 0.02 -6.77 26.86
C ILE A 6 -0.68 -6.62 25.51
N SER A 7 -0.10 -7.20 24.45
CA SER A 7 -0.64 -7.18 23.09
C SER A 7 -1.99 -7.88 23.03
N GLU A 8 -2.11 -9.04 23.67
CA GLU A 8 -3.35 -9.83 23.70
C GLU A 8 -4.45 -9.10 24.49
N ARG A 9 -4.09 -8.47 25.61
CA ARG A 9 -5.02 -7.67 26.42
C ARG A 9 -5.55 -6.45 25.65
N ILE A 10 -4.68 -5.75 24.92
CA ILE A 10 -5.09 -4.63 24.07
C ILE A 10 -5.97 -5.11 22.91
N ALA A 11 -5.62 -6.25 22.28
CA ALA A 11 -6.42 -6.82 21.19
C ALA A 11 -7.85 -7.13 21.62
N ARG A 12 -8.05 -7.70 22.82
CA ARG A 12 -9.37 -8.01 23.37
C ARG A 12 -10.19 -6.74 23.63
N LEU A 13 -9.57 -5.68 24.17
CA LEU A 13 -10.23 -4.40 24.38
C LEU A 13 -10.66 -3.74 23.06
N CYS A 14 -9.76 -3.70 22.08
CA CYS A 14 -10.09 -3.16 20.75
C CYS A 14 -11.26 -3.92 20.09
N HIS A 15 -11.29 -5.26 20.22
CA HIS A 15 -12.40 -6.05 19.70
C HIS A 15 -13.73 -5.75 20.41
N ALA A 16 -13.72 -5.73 21.74
CA ALA A 16 -14.92 -5.49 22.54
C ALA A 16 -15.51 -4.09 22.30
N VAL A 17 -14.66 -3.08 22.14
CA VAL A 17 -15.12 -1.72 21.79
C VAL A 17 -15.67 -1.70 20.37
N ALA A 18 -15.01 -2.34 19.40
CA ALA A 18 -15.47 -2.40 18.03
C ALA A 18 -16.85 -3.06 17.88
N GLU A 19 -17.14 -4.12 18.64
CA GLU A 19 -18.47 -4.77 18.64
C GLU A 19 -19.57 -3.84 19.17
N ARG A 20 -19.25 -2.96 20.13
CA ARG A 20 -20.22 -2.01 20.70
C ARG A 20 -20.42 -0.75 19.86
N THR A 21 -19.37 -0.27 19.20
CA THR A 21 -19.42 1.01 18.47
C THR A 21 -19.55 0.83 16.95
N GLY A 22 -19.27 -0.36 16.43
CA GLY A 22 -19.18 -0.62 14.99
C GLY A 22 -17.91 -0.07 14.34
N ASP A 23 -16.93 0.44 15.09
CA ASP A 23 -15.73 1.04 14.52
C ASP A 23 -14.78 -0.02 13.91
N GLY A 24 -14.76 -0.08 12.58
CA GLY A 24 -13.91 -0.98 11.82
C GLY A 24 -12.41 -0.77 12.03
N ARG A 25 -11.96 0.40 12.50
CA ARG A 25 -10.55 0.68 12.79
C ARG A 25 -10.07 -0.11 14.01
N LEU A 26 -10.90 -0.18 15.05
CA LEU A 26 -10.60 -0.96 16.27
C LEU A 26 -10.65 -2.47 16.00
N ARG A 27 -11.59 -2.92 15.14
CA ARG A 27 -11.61 -4.30 14.67
C ARG A 27 -10.34 -4.67 13.91
N THR A 28 -9.85 -3.76 13.06
CA THR A 28 -8.58 -3.93 12.32
C THR A 28 -7.38 -3.94 13.27
N ALA A 29 -7.33 -3.04 14.25
CA ALA A 29 -6.25 -3.00 15.24
C ALA A 29 -6.17 -4.29 16.07
N SER A 30 -7.31 -4.83 16.51
CA SER A 30 -7.38 -6.13 17.20
C SER A 30 -6.86 -7.28 16.32
N ALA A 31 -7.25 -7.31 15.05
CA ALA A 31 -6.78 -8.33 14.12
C ALA A 31 -5.26 -8.24 13.85
N ILE A 32 -4.67 -7.05 13.84
CA ILE A 32 -3.22 -6.85 13.71
C ILE A 32 -2.50 -7.36 14.97
N LEU A 33 -2.98 -6.97 16.16
CA LEU A 33 -2.37 -7.35 17.44
C LEU A 33 -2.44 -8.85 17.74
N THR A 34 -3.46 -9.54 17.22
CA THR A 34 -3.61 -11.01 17.35
C THR A 34 -2.92 -11.80 16.23
N GLY A 35 -2.24 -11.13 15.30
CA GLY A 35 -1.60 -11.77 14.15
C GLY A 35 -2.59 -12.32 13.10
N LYS A 36 -3.91 -12.17 13.29
CA LYS A 36 -4.93 -12.53 12.28
C LYS A 36 -4.86 -11.67 11.02
N HIS A 37 -4.32 -10.47 11.11
CA HIS A 37 -4.00 -9.61 9.96
C HIS A 37 -2.53 -9.21 10.00
N SER A 38 -1.74 -9.74 9.09
CA SER A 38 -0.37 -9.31 8.83
C SER A 38 -0.36 -7.94 8.15
N GLY A 39 -0.70 -6.88 8.88
CA GLY A 39 -0.67 -5.50 8.39
C GLY A 39 -1.56 -5.22 7.17
N ARG A 40 -1.43 -4.01 6.63
CA ARG A 40 -2.11 -3.58 5.39
C ARG A 40 -1.65 -4.49 4.25
N LYS A 41 -2.58 -5.21 3.58
CA LYS A 41 -2.24 -6.02 2.39
C LYS A 41 -1.37 -5.20 1.46
N ALA A 42 -0.21 -5.74 1.09
CA ALA A 42 0.65 -5.13 0.10
C ALA A 42 -0.16 -4.91 -1.17
N ILE A 43 -0.28 -3.65 -1.60
CA ILE A 43 -0.97 -3.33 -2.84
C ILE A 43 -0.03 -3.73 -3.97
N ASP A 44 -0.46 -4.74 -4.74
CA ASP A 44 0.27 -5.24 -5.89
C ASP A 44 0.13 -4.24 -7.04
N ASP A 45 1.15 -3.40 -7.19
CA ASP A 45 1.29 -2.45 -8.29
C ASP A 45 2.24 -2.98 -9.37
N THR A 46 2.66 -4.24 -9.32
CA THR A 46 3.82 -4.73 -10.09
C THR A 46 3.63 -4.51 -11.59
N LYS A 47 2.49 -4.93 -12.14
CA LYS A 47 2.17 -4.75 -13.57
C LYS A 47 2.10 -3.28 -13.98
N ALA A 48 1.51 -2.43 -13.15
CA ALA A 48 1.40 -1.00 -13.44
C ALA A 48 2.76 -0.29 -13.37
N LEU A 49 3.64 -0.74 -12.47
CA LEU A 49 5.00 -0.24 -12.36
C LEU A 49 5.86 -0.62 -13.57
N GLU A 50 5.80 -1.89 -13.99
CA GLU A 50 6.49 -2.39 -15.19
C GLU A 50 6.02 -1.66 -16.45
N TYR A 51 4.71 -1.42 -16.57
CA TYR A 51 4.16 -0.66 -17.69
C TYR A 51 4.65 0.78 -17.71
N ALA A 52 4.62 1.48 -16.56
CA ALA A 52 5.14 2.85 -16.45
C ALA A 52 6.65 2.91 -16.76
N GLU A 53 7.42 1.93 -16.27
CA GLU A 53 8.85 1.84 -16.54
C GLU A 53 9.13 1.61 -18.03
N GLY A 54 8.40 0.70 -18.67
CA GLY A 54 8.51 0.46 -20.12
C GLY A 54 8.20 1.70 -20.94
N LEU A 55 7.13 2.44 -20.59
CA LEU A 55 6.78 3.70 -21.26
C LEU A 55 7.87 4.76 -21.13
N PHE A 56 8.55 4.83 -19.99
CA PHE A 56 9.63 5.78 -19.77
C PHE A 56 10.91 5.36 -20.49
N LYS A 57 11.35 4.11 -20.34
CA LYS A 57 12.57 3.58 -20.98
C LYS A 57 12.48 3.56 -22.50
N ALA A 58 11.30 3.30 -23.07
CA ALA A 58 11.08 3.35 -24.52
C ALA A 58 10.97 4.77 -25.08
N GLY A 59 11.05 5.82 -24.24
CA GLY A 59 10.91 7.21 -24.67
C GLY A 59 9.51 7.63 -25.10
N VAL A 60 8.50 6.74 -24.97
CA VAL A 60 7.10 7.01 -25.33
C VAL A 60 6.49 8.09 -24.43
N SER A 61 6.90 8.10 -23.15
CA SER A 61 6.51 9.16 -22.21
C SER A 61 7.69 10.07 -21.93
N GLN A 62 7.51 11.37 -22.21
CA GLN A 62 8.51 12.42 -22.01
C GLN A 62 8.89 12.67 -20.54
N SER A 63 8.17 12.07 -19.58
CA SER A 63 8.50 12.17 -18.16
C SER A 63 7.97 10.99 -17.37
N VAL A 64 8.63 10.70 -16.24
CA VAL A 64 8.20 9.72 -15.23
C VAL A 64 6.77 10.01 -14.75
N HIS A 65 6.39 11.29 -14.64
CA HIS A 65 5.04 11.66 -14.20
C HIS A 65 3.98 11.19 -15.19
N ARG A 66 4.16 11.48 -16.48
CA ARG A 66 3.21 11.04 -17.53
C ARG A 66 3.15 9.52 -17.67
N ALA A 67 4.28 8.83 -17.53
CA ALA A 67 4.31 7.38 -17.58
C ALA A 67 3.47 6.76 -16.44
N CYS A 68 3.64 7.26 -15.21
CA CYS A 68 2.86 6.82 -14.04
C CYS A 68 1.37 7.20 -14.13
N GLU A 69 1.05 8.36 -14.72
CA GLU A 69 -0.33 8.79 -14.93
C GLU A 69 -1.07 7.85 -15.88
N ARG A 70 -0.47 7.50 -17.02
CA ARG A 70 -1.04 6.53 -17.97
C ARG A 70 -1.23 5.15 -17.35
N ALA A 71 -0.25 4.69 -16.58
CA ALA A 71 -0.37 3.43 -15.86
C ALA A 71 -1.51 3.47 -14.82
N ALA A 72 -1.65 4.57 -14.07
CA ALA A 72 -2.72 4.71 -13.09
C ALA A 72 -4.11 4.77 -13.75
N GLN A 73 -4.25 5.46 -14.88
CA GLN A 73 -5.53 5.49 -15.62
C GLN A 73 -5.95 4.11 -16.14
N LEU A 74 -4.98 3.25 -16.49
CA LEU A 74 -5.25 1.92 -17.01
C LEU A 74 -5.56 0.89 -15.91
N TYR A 75 -4.85 0.96 -14.78
CA TYR A 75 -4.89 -0.08 -13.75
C TYR A 75 -5.66 0.31 -12.48
N ALA A 76 -5.94 1.60 -12.24
CA ALA A 76 -6.65 2.04 -11.06
C ALA A 76 -8.16 2.23 -11.34
N PRO A 77 -9.01 2.00 -10.33
CA PRO A 77 -10.37 2.54 -10.33
C PRO A 77 -10.33 4.07 -10.47
N ALA A 78 -11.34 4.66 -11.12
CA ALA A 78 -11.40 6.11 -11.38
C ALA A 78 -11.14 6.99 -10.14
N HIS A 79 -11.67 6.58 -8.98
CA HIS A 79 -11.50 7.32 -7.72
C HIS A 79 -10.12 7.14 -7.05
N GLN A 80 -9.24 6.30 -7.59
CA GLN A 80 -7.90 6.02 -7.04
C GLN A 80 -6.75 6.37 -8.00
N VAL A 81 -7.05 6.92 -9.18
CA VAL A 81 -6.04 7.23 -10.20
C VAL A 81 -4.91 8.10 -9.63
N ASP A 82 -5.24 9.20 -8.96
CA ASP A 82 -4.22 10.08 -8.35
C ASP A 82 -3.39 9.36 -7.27
N THR A 83 -4.06 8.58 -6.42
CA THR A 83 -3.39 7.84 -5.35
C THR A 83 -2.41 6.81 -5.90
N MET A 84 -2.82 6.08 -6.94
CA MET A 84 -1.98 5.09 -7.60
C MET A 84 -0.83 5.75 -8.36
N ARG A 85 -1.08 6.85 -9.10
CA ARG A 85 -0.05 7.62 -9.79
C ARG A 85 1.07 8.05 -8.85
N ASP A 86 0.72 8.62 -7.70
CA ASP A 86 1.70 9.13 -6.74
C ASP A 86 2.47 8.01 -6.04
N ARG A 87 1.83 6.85 -5.85
CA ARG A 87 2.48 5.64 -5.35
C ARG A 87 3.46 5.06 -6.37
N LEU A 88 3.04 4.92 -7.63
CA LEU A 88 3.88 4.45 -8.74
C LEU A 88 5.09 5.37 -8.94
N ARG A 89 4.88 6.69 -8.95
CA ARG A 89 5.98 7.67 -9.08
C ARG A 89 7.03 7.51 -7.98
N ARG A 90 6.61 7.33 -6.72
CA ARG A 90 7.54 7.09 -5.59
C ARG A 90 8.31 5.78 -5.75
N LYS A 91 7.64 4.71 -6.16
CA LYS A 91 8.27 3.40 -6.38
C LYS A 91 9.25 3.43 -7.56
N LEU A 92 8.87 4.05 -8.67
CA LEU A 92 9.68 4.12 -9.89
C LEU A 92 10.93 4.97 -9.69
N ARG A 93 10.84 6.13 -9.01
CA ARG A 93 12.03 6.93 -8.67
C ARG A 93 13.04 6.15 -7.84
N ARG A 94 12.60 5.50 -6.76
CA ARG A 94 13.47 4.65 -5.93
C ARG A 94 14.13 3.51 -6.72
N LYS A 95 13.45 2.99 -7.75
CA LYS A 95 13.98 1.93 -8.61
C LYS A 95 15.05 2.48 -9.56
N LEU A 96 14.82 3.68 -10.13
CA LEU A 96 15.77 4.37 -10.99
C LEU A 96 17.02 4.81 -10.23
N ASP A 97 16.86 5.40 -9.05
CA ASP A 97 17.99 5.83 -8.20
C ASP A 97 18.91 4.63 -7.86
N LYS A 98 18.32 3.46 -7.56
CA LYS A 98 19.07 2.23 -7.30
C LYS A 98 19.75 1.61 -8.53
N SER A 99 19.25 1.89 -9.72
CA SER A 99 19.88 1.41 -10.96
C SER A 99 21.03 2.29 -11.44
N GLU A 100 21.19 3.50 -10.89
CA GLU A 100 22.34 4.37 -11.17
C GLU A 100 23.52 4.13 -10.22
N GLU A 101 23.30 3.44 -9.08
CA GLU A 101 24.35 3.09 -8.10
C GLU A 101 25.10 1.77 -8.43
N VAL A 102 24.76 1.09 -9.54
CA VAL A 102 25.36 -0.18 -10.00
C VAL A 102 26.03 0.01 -11.35
#